data_AF-A0A0H2W6R7-F1
#
_entry.id   AF-A0A0H2W6R7-F1
#
_cell.length_a   1.000
_cell.length_b   1.000
_cell.length_c   1.000
_cell.angle_alpha   90.00
_cell.angle_beta   90.00
_cell.angle_gamma   90.00
#
_symmetry.space_group_name_H-M   'P 1'
#
loop_
_entity.id
_entity.type
_entity.pdbx_description
1 polymer ?
#
loop_
_entity_poly.entity_id
_entity_poly.type
_entity_poly.pdbx_seq_one_letter_code
_entity_poly.pdbx_strand_id
1 'polypeptide(L)'
;MCSWCWGISPTVSKVMAFCEAEGIEFSMTMGGLRAGGGDPWNTAFKDFLHNEWRHIAQVTGQPFGFTLLDAAHFDYDTEPACRAVMTVQLLQTRKNLAPSIALKFFSAIQRKFYVEGKDPKVTDFYADICASIGLDFAEFRNLFEYSEARQAVQEAFLRCRQWSVSSFPTLLLESNNKMAPLATGFVTTEQVLSRLRQRI
;
A
#
# COMPACT_ATOMS: atom_id res chain seq x y z
N MET A 1 1.65 0.47 -5.38
CA MET A 1 1.14 0.64 -6.76
C MET A 1 0.48 -0.65 -7.31
N CYS A 2 -0.27 -1.37 -6.48
CA CYS A 2 -1.23 -2.39 -6.92
C CYS A 2 -2.62 -1.72 -7.04
N SER A 3 -3.23 -1.76 -8.23
CA SER A 3 -4.48 -1.06 -8.51
C SER A 3 -5.66 -1.67 -7.74
N TRP A 4 -5.69 -2.99 -7.54
CA TRP A 4 -6.68 -3.64 -6.68
C TRP A 4 -6.50 -3.33 -5.19
N CYS A 5 -5.26 -3.09 -4.71
CA CYS A 5 -5.06 -2.55 -3.36
C CYS A 5 -5.64 -1.14 -3.22
N TRP A 6 -5.61 -0.33 -4.28
CA TRP A 6 -6.29 0.97 -4.28
C TRP A 6 -7.82 0.79 -4.32
N GLY A 7 -8.30 -0.14 -5.14
CA GLY A 7 -9.71 -0.53 -5.22
C GLY A 7 -10.33 -0.86 -3.86
N ILE A 8 -9.60 -1.54 -2.96
CA ILE A 8 -10.09 -1.88 -1.63
C ILE A 8 -9.65 -0.93 -0.50
N SER A 9 -8.98 0.20 -0.81
CA SER A 9 -8.51 1.13 0.24
C SER A 9 -9.62 1.57 1.21
N PRO A 10 -10.87 1.83 0.77
CA PRO A 10 -11.98 2.12 1.69
C PRO A 10 -12.33 0.94 2.60
N THR A 11 -12.31 -0.28 2.06
CA THR A 11 -12.52 -1.52 2.85
C THR A 11 -11.45 -1.68 3.92
N VAL A 12 -10.18 -1.51 3.59
CA VAL A 12 -9.07 -1.63 4.55
C VAL A 12 -9.19 -0.60 5.68
N SER A 13 -9.60 0.63 5.36
CA SER A 13 -9.83 1.69 6.36
C SER A 13 -10.92 1.30 7.36
N LYS A 14 -12.03 0.72 6.87
CA LYS A 14 -13.12 0.26 7.75
C LYS A 14 -12.74 -0.98 8.57
N VAL A 15 -11.94 -1.89 7.99
CA VAL A 15 -11.40 -3.05 8.71
C VAL A 15 -10.48 -2.60 9.83
N MET A 16 -9.59 -1.64 9.59
CA MET A 16 -8.74 -1.09 10.64
C MET A 16 -9.56 -0.48 11.79
N ALA A 17 -10.58 0.33 11.47
CA ALA A 17 -11.44 0.93 12.49
C ALA A 17 -12.21 -0.13 13.31
N PHE A 18 -12.66 -1.20 12.66
CA PHE A 18 -13.26 -2.35 13.36
C PHE A 18 -12.24 -3.05 14.28
N CYS A 19 -11.03 -3.31 13.79
CA CYS A 19 -9.97 -3.91 14.60
C CYS A 19 -9.66 -3.07 15.85
N GLU A 20 -9.56 -1.76 15.71
CA GLU A 20 -9.34 -0.84 16.85
C GLU A 20 -10.49 -0.91 17.86
N ALA A 21 -11.75 -0.93 17.40
CA ALA A 21 -12.92 -1.01 18.27
C ALA A 21 -13.02 -2.35 19.04
N GLU A 22 -12.57 -3.45 18.43
CA GLU A 22 -12.61 -4.80 19.00
C GLU A 22 -11.31 -5.19 19.74
N GLY A 23 -10.32 -4.29 19.83
CA GLY A 23 -9.03 -4.58 20.45
C GLY A 23 -8.18 -5.61 19.67
N ILE A 24 -8.40 -5.72 18.36
CA ILE A 24 -7.62 -6.58 17.45
C ILE A 24 -6.46 -5.77 16.88
N GLU A 25 -5.25 -6.31 16.93
CA GLU A 25 -4.10 -5.67 16.31
C GLU A 25 -4.25 -5.61 14.78
N PHE A 26 -4.00 -4.43 14.20
CA PHE A 26 -3.94 -4.24 12.76
C PHE A 26 -2.53 -3.84 12.35
N SER A 27 -1.95 -4.59 11.41
CA SER A 27 -0.65 -4.28 10.83
C SER A 27 -0.70 -4.39 9.30
N MET A 28 0.25 -3.72 8.65
CA MET A 28 0.45 -3.81 7.20
C MET A 28 1.88 -4.23 6.90
N THR A 29 2.07 -5.00 5.83
CA THR A 29 3.39 -5.30 5.28
C THR A 29 3.40 -4.99 3.79
N MET A 30 4.55 -4.59 3.28
CA MET A 30 4.74 -4.34 1.85
C MET A 30 5.22 -5.60 1.16
N GLY A 31 4.63 -5.94 0.01
CA GLY A 31 4.95 -7.18 -0.70
C GLY A 31 5.67 -7.03 -2.04
N GLY A 32 5.88 -5.79 -2.53
CA GLY A 32 6.75 -5.53 -3.68
C GLY A 32 6.24 -6.10 -5.01
N LEU A 33 5.08 -5.62 -5.49
CA LEU A 33 4.42 -6.12 -6.71
C LEU A 33 5.35 -6.17 -7.93
N ARG A 34 6.16 -5.13 -8.13
CA ARG A 34 7.19 -5.01 -9.17
C ARG A 34 8.39 -4.28 -8.58
N ALA A 35 8.97 -4.84 -7.51
CA ALA A 35 10.14 -4.23 -6.87
C ALA A 35 11.36 -4.32 -7.82
N GLY A 36 11.98 -3.18 -8.10
CA GLY A 36 13.03 -3.05 -9.13
C GLY A 36 12.49 -2.78 -10.54
N GLY A 37 11.17 -2.63 -10.71
CA GLY A 37 10.54 -2.37 -12.01
C GLY A 37 10.67 -3.56 -12.97
N GLY A 38 11.08 -3.29 -14.21
CA GLY A 38 11.45 -4.30 -15.20
C GLY A 38 10.45 -4.49 -16.35
N ASP A 39 9.19 -4.10 -16.18
CA ASP A 39 8.23 -4.08 -17.27
C ASP A 39 8.48 -2.88 -18.20
N PRO A 40 8.58 -3.08 -19.53
CA PRO A 40 8.78 -1.98 -20.46
C PRO A 40 7.56 -1.04 -20.49
N TRP A 41 7.82 0.26 -20.42
CA TRP A 41 6.79 1.31 -20.55
C TRP A 41 6.36 1.53 -22.01
N ASN A 42 5.75 0.50 -22.60
CA ASN A 42 5.30 0.48 -23.98
C ASN A 42 3.77 0.61 -24.10
N THR A 43 3.26 0.73 -25.33
CA THR A 43 1.83 0.85 -25.62
C THR A 43 1.01 -0.28 -25.01
N ALA A 44 1.47 -1.53 -25.14
CA ALA A 44 0.74 -2.69 -24.62
C ALA A 44 0.57 -2.63 -23.09
N PHE A 45 1.62 -2.23 -22.35
CA PHE A 45 1.55 -2.10 -20.90
C PHE A 45 0.65 -0.92 -20.47
N LYS A 46 0.70 0.19 -21.19
CA LYS A 46 -0.19 1.33 -20.96
C LYS A 46 -1.66 0.98 -21.21
N ASP A 47 -1.95 0.28 -22.31
CA ASP A 47 -3.31 -0.16 -22.65
C ASP A 47 -3.85 -1.15 -21.61
N PHE A 48 -3.01 -2.08 -21.15
CA PHE A 48 -3.33 -2.97 -20.04
C PHE A 48 -3.69 -2.18 -18.78
N LEU A 49 -2.85 -1.23 -18.34
CA LEU A 49 -3.11 -0.41 -17.15
C LEU A 49 -4.39 0.43 -17.32
N HIS A 50 -4.59 1.03 -18.48
CA HIS A 50 -5.77 1.84 -18.78
C HIS A 50 -7.06 1.01 -18.63
N ASN A 51 -7.10 -0.19 -19.23
CA ASN A 51 -8.24 -1.10 -19.13
C ASN A 51 -8.47 -1.58 -17.69
N GLU A 52 -7.39 -1.97 -17.01
CA GLU A 52 -7.44 -2.45 -15.63
C GLU A 52 -7.96 -1.36 -14.68
N TRP A 53 -7.48 -0.12 -14.82
CA TRP A 53 -7.92 1.00 -13.97
C TRP A 53 -9.37 1.38 -14.23
N ARG A 54 -9.82 1.36 -15.50
CA ARG A 54 -11.25 1.57 -15.82
C ARG A 54 -12.14 0.49 -15.22
N HIS A 55 -11.72 -0.77 -15.31
CA HIS A 55 -12.46 -1.88 -14.72
C HIS A 55 -12.57 -1.74 -13.20
N ILE A 56 -11.45 -1.43 -12.52
CA ILE A 56 -11.45 -1.24 -11.06
C ILE A 56 -12.31 -0.04 -10.67
N ALA A 57 -12.26 1.07 -11.41
CA ALA A 57 -13.12 2.22 -11.17
C ALA A 57 -14.62 1.84 -11.24
N GLN A 58 -15.00 1.04 -12.23
CA GLN A 58 -16.39 0.56 -12.39
C GLN A 58 -16.82 -0.35 -11.24
N VAL A 59 -15.94 -1.26 -10.79
CA VAL A 59 -16.26 -2.24 -9.73
C VAL A 59 -16.27 -1.60 -8.35
N THR A 60 -15.36 -0.66 -8.08
CA THR A 60 -15.07 -0.17 -6.72
C THR A 60 -15.51 1.26 -6.47
N GLY A 61 -15.77 2.04 -7.52
CA GLY A 61 -16.02 3.48 -7.43
C GLY A 61 -14.78 4.33 -7.13
N GLN A 62 -13.60 3.71 -6.99
CA GLN A 62 -12.37 4.45 -6.71
C GLN A 62 -11.95 5.32 -7.91
N PRO A 63 -11.51 6.56 -7.67
CA PRO A 63 -11.11 7.45 -8.75
C PRO A 63 -9.76 7.05 -9.33
N PHE A 64 -9.61 7.28 -10.63
CA PHE A 64 -8.35 7.16 -11.36
C PHE A 64 -8.17 8.37 -12.28
N GLY A 65 -6.97 8.94 -12.26
CA GLY A 65 -6.46 9.86 -13.25
C GLY A 65 -5.56 9.10 -14.23
N PHE A 66 -5.64 9.45 -15.50
CA PHE A 66 -4.93 8.73 -16.57
C PHE A 66 -3.69 9.47 -17.08
N THR A 67 -3.37 10.64 -16.52
CA THR A 67 -2.27 11.51 -16.95
C THR A 67 -0.89 10.84 -16.90
N LEU A 68 -0.69 9.88 -15.99
CA LEU A 68 0.56 9.10 -15.95
C LEU A 68 0.76 8.29 -17.23
N LEU A 69 -0.31 7.79 -17.84
CA LEU A 69 -0.23 6.93 -19.03
C LEU A 69 0.20 7.72 -20.28
N ASP A 70 0.02 9.05 -20.26
CA ASP A 70 0.50 9.96 -21.31
C ASP A 70 2.01 10.17 -21.27
N ALA A 71 2.70 9.82 -20.17
CA ALA A 71 4.13 10.00 -20.04
C ALA A 71 4.91 9.17 -21.06
N ALA A 72 5.86 9.81 -21.76
CA ALA A 72 6.71 9.12 -22.74
C ALA A 72 7.57 8.01 -22.10
N HIS A 73 7.98 8.22 -20.85
CA HIS A 73 8.75 7.27 -20.07
C HIS A 73 8.25 7.25 -18.62
N PHE A 74 8.18 6.06 -18.03
CA PHE A 74 7.94 5.85 -16.62
C PHE A 74 8.55 4.51 -16.20
N ASP A 75 9.26 4.48 -15.08
CA ASP A 75 9.77 3.26 -14.49
C ASP A 75 8.77 2.77 -13.44
N TYR A 76 8.07 1.67 -13.74
CA TYR A 76 7.05 1.11 -12.84
C TYR A 76 7.70 0.29 -11.70
N ASP A 77 8.69 0.88 -11.03
CA ASP A 77 9.32 0.33 -9.84
C ASP A 77 8.47 0.63 -8.60
N THR A 78 8.05 -0.44 -7.92
CA THR A 78 7.23 -0.32 -6.71
C THR A 78 8.02 -0.27 -5.41
N GLU A 79 9.34 -0.54 -5.44
CA GLU A 79 10.19 -0.53 -4.24
C GLU A 79 10.18 0.82 -3.53
N PRO A 80 10.33 1.98 -4.20
CA PRO A 80 10.40 3.27 -3.51
C PRO A 80 9.13 3.55 -2.70
N ALA A 81 7.95 3.29 -3.28
CA ALA A 81 6.67 3.42 -2.59
C ALA A 81 6.55 2.46 -1.40
N CYS A 82 7.01 1.21 -1.54
CA CYS A 82 7.03 0.26 -0.43
C CYS A 82 7.98 0.72 0.69
N ARG A 83 9.19 1.16 0.35
CA ARG A 83 10.18 1.66 1.31
C ARG A 83 9.69 2.91 2.04
N ALA A 84 8.97 3.80 1.38
CA ALA A 84 8.36 4.95 2.02
C ALA A 84 7.36 4.56 3.12
N VAL A 85 6.53 3.54 2.88
CA VAL A 85 5.60 3.03 3.91
C VAL A 85 6.37 2.40 5.08
N MET A 86 7.40 1.61 4.79
CA MET A 86 8.26 1.03 5.85
C MET A 86 8.98 2.13 6.66
N THR A 87 9.38 3.22 6.01
CA THR A 87 9.99 4.38 6.66
C THR A 87 9.02 4.99 7.67
N VAL A 88 7.75 5.18 7.29
CA VAL A 88 6.73 5.67 8.22
C VAL A 88 6.45 4.68 9.35
N GLN A 89 6.49 3.37 9.11
CA GLN A 89 6.36 2.38 10.17
C GLN A 89 7.52 2.41 11.17
N LEU A 90 8.76 2.62 10.70
CA LEU A 90 9.91 2.82 11.58
C LEU A 90 9.74 4.07 12.44
N LEU A 91 9.32 5.19 11.85
CA LEU A 91 9.01 6.43 12.59
C LEU A 91 7.86 6.24 13.58
N GLN A 92 6.81 5.51 13.18
CA GLN A 92 5.68 5.17 14.02
C GLN A 92 6.14 4.47 15.30
N THR A 93 6.99 3.45 15.17
CA THR A 93 7.55 2.71 16.32
C THR A 93 8.43 3.62 17.17
N ARG A 94 9.38 4.34 16.57
CA ARG A 94 10.35 5.18 17.31
C ARG A 94 9.71 6.31 18.09
N LYS A 95 8.61 6.86 17.57
CA LYS A 95 7.93 8.02 18.13
C LYS A 95 6.61 7.69 18.80
N ASN A 96 6.27 6.40 18.90
CA ASN A 96 4.99 5.93 19.44
C ASN A 96 3.79 6.67 18.81
N LEU A 97 3.79 6.78 17.48
CA LEU A 97 2.73 7.48 16.74
C LEU A 97 1.47 6.61 16.66
N ALA A 98 0.35 7.26 16.33
CA ALA A 98 -0.93 6.58 16.21
C ALA A 98 -0.86 5.36 15.28
N PRO A 99 -1.49 4.21 15.64
CA PRO A 99 -1.49 2.99 14.81
C PRO A 99 -1.93 3.21 13.36
N SER A 100 -2.79 4.21 13.13
CA SER A 100 -3.36 4.56 11.81
C SER A 100 -2.39 5.28 10.87
N ILE A 101 -1.24 5.77 11.35
CA ILE A 101 -0.42 6.70 10.59
C ILE A 101 0.16 6.08 9.31
N ALA A 102 0.60 4.81 9.38
CA ALA A 102 1.10 4.09 8.21
C ALA A 102 0.01 3.86 7.16
N LEU A 103 -1.23 3.56 7.58
CA LEU A 103 -2.36 3.38 6.67
C LEU A 103 -2.74 4.71 6.00
N LYS A 104 -2.81 5.81 6.76
CA LYS A 104 -3.05 7.15 6.23
C LYS A 104 -2.00 7.54 5.19
N PHE A 105 -0.73 7.31 5.49
CA PHE A 105 0.37 7.55 4.56
C PHE A 105 0.26 6.69 3.29
N PHE A 106 -0.01 5.39 3.44
CA PHE A 106 -0.20 4.47 2.31
C PHE A 106 -1.35 4.91 1.40
N SER A 107 -2.51 5.25 1.95
CA SER A 107 -3.66 5.74 1.17
C SER A 107 -3.36 7.07 0.47
N ALA A 108 -2.59 7.96 1.09
CA ALA A 108 -2.16 9.21 0.45
C ALA A 108 -1.20 8.97 -0.72
N ILE A 109 -0.24 8.04 -0.60
CA ILE A 109 0.60 7.60 -1.73
C ILE A 109 -0.27 7.08 -2.87
N GLN A 110 -1.24 6.21 -2.56
CA GLN A 110 -2.13 5.66 -3.57
C GLN A 110 -2.92 6.75 -4.28
N ARG A 111 -3.51 7.70 -3.56
CA ARG A 111 -4.23 8.82 -4.16
C ARG A 111 -3.33 9.65 -5.07
N LYS A 112 -2.16 10.04 -4.59
CA LYS A 112 -1.21 10.88 -5.35
C LYS A 112 -0.66 10.18 -6.59
N PHE A 113 -0.53 8.86 -6.55
CA PHE A 113 -0.19 8.06 -7.72
C PHE A 113 -1.38 7.88 -8.67
N TYR A 114 -2.49 7.30 -8.21
CA TYR A 114 -3.61 6.88 -9.06
C TYR A 114 -4.50 8.02 -9.53
N VAL A 115 -4.61 9.11 -8.78
CA VAL A 115 -5.49 10.24 -9.13
C VAL A 115 -4.69 11.38 -9.73
N GLU A 116 -3.52 11.68 -9.18
CA GLU A 116 -2.72 12.85 -9.59
C GLU A 116 -1.60 12.50 -10.58
N GLY A 117 -1.36 11.21 -10.83
CA GLY A 117 -0.36 10.75 -11.80
C GLY A 117 1.07 11.10 -11.44
N LYS A 118 1.39 11.25 -10.14
CA LYS A 118 2.74 11.61 -9.68
C LYS A 118 3.60 10.37 -9.46
N ASP A 119 4.90 10.51 -9.73
CA ASP A 119 5.88 9.44 -9.61
C ASP A 119 6.36 9.25 -8.15
N PRO A 120 6.11 8.10 -7.50
CA PRO A 120 6.57 7.83 -6.14
C PRO A 120 8.08 7.62 -6.04
N LYS A 121 8.80 7.48 -7.16
CA LYS A 121 10.28 7.35 -7.15
C LYS A 121 10.97 8.65 -6.74
N VAL A 122 10.31 9.80 -6.97
CA VAL A 122 10.83 11.12 -6.60
C VAL A 122 10.65 11.33 -5.09
N THR A 123 11.70 11.70 -4.37
CA THR A 123 11.63 11.85 -2.90
C THR A 123 10.69 12.97 -2.46
N ASP A 124 10.64 14.07 -3.21
CA ASP A 124 9.71 15.19 -2.96
C ASP A 124 8.23 14.81 -3.18
N PHE A 125 7.94 13.65 -3.78
CA PHE A 125 6.59 13.10 -3.82
C PHE A 125 5.97 12.99 -2.42
N TYR A 126 6.79 12.75 -1.38
CA TYR A 126 6.29 12.47 -0.03
C TYR A 126 6.14 13.72 0.85
N ALA A 127 6.62 14.89 0.43
CA ALA A 127 6.71 16.07 1.29
C ALA A 127 5.35 16.59 1.78
N ASP A 128 4.40 16.77 0.87
CA ASP A 128 3.03 17.18 1.17
C ASP A 128 2.24 16.10 1.92
N ILE A 129 2.50 14.82 1.62
CA ILE A 129 1.91 13.70 2.34
C ILE A 129 2.35 13.75 3.80
N CYS A 130 3.66 13.85 4.06
CA CYS A 130 4.22 14.00 5.41
C CYS A 130 3.59 15.17 6.16
N ALA A 131 3.54 16.34 5.52
CA ALA A 131 2.93 17.53 6.11
C ALA A 131 1.44 17.31 6.47
N SER A 132 0.67 16.65 5.59
CA SER A 132 -0.76 16.41 5.78
C SER A 132 -1.08 15.49 6.97
N ILE A 133 -0.12 14.65 7.39
CA ILE A 133 -0.29 13.71 8.50
C ILE A 133 0.60 14.04 9.72
N GLY A 134 1.22 15.23 9.74
CA GLY A 134 2.00 15.71 10.88
C GLY A 134 3.38 15.05 11.04
N LEU A 135 3.97 14.55 9.95
CA LEU A 135 5.36 14.05 9.94
C LEU A 135 6.33 15.11 9.45
N ASP A 136 7.52 15.14 10.08
CA ASP A 136 8.65 15.94 9.60
C ASP A 136 9.23 15.31 8.32
N PHE A 137 9.15 16.04 7.21
CA PHE A 137 9.66 15.54 5.92
C PHE A 137 11.18 15.40 5.90
N ALA A 138 11.94 16.26 6.58
CA ALA A 138 13.40 16.15 6.63
C ALA A 138 13.82 14.87 7.37
N GLU A 139 13.15 14.56 8.47
CA GLU A 139 13.36 13.30 9.19
C GLU A 139 12.95 12.08 8.35
N PHE A 140 11.77 12.12 7.72
CA PHE A 140 11.32 11.08 6.80
C PHE A 140 12.35 10.85 5.69
N ARG A 141 12.80 11.92 5.02
CA ARG A 141 13.77 11.86 3.92
C ARG A 141 15.06 11.22 4.38
N ASN A 142 15.60 11.66 5.51
CA ASN A 142 16.82 11.09 6.07
C ASN A 142 16.65 9.59 6.29
N LEU A 143 15.57 9.13 6.93
CA LEU A 143 15.39 7.69 7.14
C LEU A 143 15.13 6.92 5.84
N PHE A 144 14.36 7.50 4.92
CA PHE A 144 14.04 6.91 3.62
C PHE A 144 15.31 6.63 2.80
N GLU A 145 16.26 7.56 2.77
CA GLU A 145 17.50 7.46 1.98
C GLU A 145 18.54 6.50 2.59
N TYR A 146 18.46 6.20 3.89
CA TYR A 146 19.42 5.39 4.62
C TYR A 146 19.20 3.86 4.44
N SER A 147 20.22 3.08 4.80
CA SER A 147 20.23 1.62 4.64
C SER A 147 19.15 0.92 5.45
N GLU A 148 18.72 1.49 6.57
CA GLU A 148 17.75 0.85 7.46
C GLU A 148 16.37 0.72 6.81
N ALA A 149 15.85 1.77 6.15
CA ALA A 149 14.58 1.68 5.43
C ALA A 149 14.66 0.69 4.25
N ARG A 150 15.84 0.60 3.60
CA ARG A 150 16.11 -0.41 2.56
C ARG A 150 16.11 -1.82 3.13
N GLN A 151 16.69 -2.05 4.31
CA GLN A 151 16.65 -3.36 4.95
C GLN A 151 15.22 -3.73 5.35
N ALA A 152 14.49 -2.81 6.00
CA ALA A 152 13.12 -3.02 6.45
C ALA A 152 12.18 -3.41 5.29
N VAL A 153 12.33 -2.80 4.11
CA VAL A 153 11.51 -3.18 2.95
C VAL A 153 11.87 -4.55 2.38
N GLN A 154 13.15 -4.92 2.36
CA GLN A 154 13.54 -6.27 1.93
C GLN A 154 13.04 -7.35 2.90
N GLU A 155 13.08 -7.08 4.21
CA GLU A 155 12.50 -7.95 5.23
C GLU A 155 10.99 -8.08 5.07
N ALA A 156 10.28 -6.99 4.76
CA ALA A 156 8.85 -7.03 4.48
C ALA A 156 8.53 -7.93 3.27
N PHE A 157 9.31 -7.83 2.19
CA PHE A 157 9.17 -8.70 1.02
C PHE A 157 9.43 -10.17 1.36
N LEU A 158 10.46 -10.46 2.16
CA LEU A 158 10.75 -11.82 2.64
C LEU A 158 9.60 -12.36 3.49
N ARG A 159 9.04 -11.55 4.39
CA ARG A 159 7.91 -11.92 5.24
C ARG A 159 6.67 -12.27 4.44
N CYS A 160 6.32 -11.47 3.42
CA CYS A 160 5.22 -11.81 2.50
C CYS A 160 5.42 -13.19 1.84
N ARG A 161 6.64 -13.52 1.42
CA ARG A 161 6.96 -14.83 0.85
C ARG A 161 6.85 -15.95 1.88
N GLN A 162 7.29 -15.73 3.12
CA GLN A 162 7.16 -16.69 4.21
C GLN A 162 5.69 -16.98 4.57
N TRP A 163 4.80 -16.01 4.40
CA TRP A 163 3.36 -16.17 4.54
C TRP A 163 2.68 -16.76 3.29
N SER A 164 3.45 -17.18 2.28
CA SER A 164 2.94 -17.71 1.01
C SER A 164 2.01 -16.74 0.26
N VAL A 165 2.20 -15.43 0.45
CA VAL A 165 1.44 -14.39 -0.26
C VAL A 165 2.07 -14.17 -1.63
N SER A 166 1.32 -14.53 -2.67
CA SER A 166 1.73 -14.38 -4.08
C SER A 166 0.84 -13.41 -4.87
N SER A 167 -0.18 -12.81 -4.24
CA SER A 167 -1.08 -11.87 -4.89
C SER A 167 -1.53 -10.76 -3.94
N PHE A 168 -1.90 -9.62 -4.51
CA PHE A 168 -2.27 -8.42 -3.78
C PHE A 168 -3.61 -7.87 -4.28
N PRO A 169 -4.45 -7.33 -3.39
CA PRO A 169 -4.31 -7.34 -1.93
C PRO A 169 -4.53 -8.75 -1.33
N THR A 170 -3.89 -9.05 -0.21
CA THR A 170 -4.20 -10.23 0.61
C THR A 170 -4.40 -9.77 2.06
N LEU A 171 -5.51 -10.18 2.68
CA LEU A 171 -5.80 -9.97 4.09
C LEU A 171 -5.62 -11.29 4.82
N LEU A 172 -4.81 -11.28 5.86
CA LEU A 172 -4.53 -12.43 6.72
C LEU A 172 -5.06 -12.16 8.12
N LEU A 173 -5.48 -13.21 8.81
CA LEU A 173 -5.72 -13.21 10.25
C LEU A 173 -4.65 -14.06 10.92
N GLU A 174 -3.98 -13.49 11.90
CA GLU A 174 -3.13 -14.24 12.82
C GLU A 174 -3.93 -14.63 14.06
N SER A 175 -3.95 -15.92 14.39
CA SER A 175 -4.53 -16.42 15.65
C SER A 175 -3.75 -17.64 16.12
N ASN A 176 -3.38 -17.68 17.40
CA ASN A 176 -2.56 -18.74 18.00
C ASN A 176 -1.28 -19.03 17.19
N ASN A 177 -0.56 -17.97 16.78
CA ASN A 177 0.64 -18.02 15.93
C ASN A 177 0.46 -18.73 14.57
N LYS A 178 -0.78 -18.78 14.06
CA LYS A 178 -1.12 -19.31 12.75
C LYS A 178 -1.71 -18.22 11.88
N MET A 179 -1.12 -18.05 10.69
CA MET A 179 -1.64 -17.17 9.66
C MET A 179 -2.68 -17.91 8.83
N ALA A 180 -3.87 -17.33 8.65
CA ALA A 180 -4.91 -17.85 7.77
C ALA A 180 -5.49 -16.74 6.89
N PRO A 181 -5.76 -17.00 5.60
CA PRO A 181 -6.34 -15.99 4.73
C PRO A 181 -7.77 -15.63 5.15
N LEU A 182 -8.06 -14.33 5.16
CA LEU A 182 -9.39 -13.75 5.22
C LEU A 182 -9.91 -13.39 3.82
N ALA A 183 -9.02 -12.90 2.95
CA ALA A 183 -9.34 -12.56 1.57
C ALA A 183 -8.07 -12.53 0.71
N THR A 184 -8.23 -12.89 -0.56
CA THR A 184 -7.20 -12.76 -1.60
C THR A 184 -7.87 -12.07 -2.79
N GLY A 185 -7.38 -10.89 -3.16
CA GLY A 185 -7.99 -10.02 -4.18
C GLY A 185 -9.09 -9.10 -3.64
N PHE A 186 -9.95 -8.63 -4.55
CA PHE A 186 -11.05 -7.72 -4.23
C PHE A 186 -12.02 -8.34 -3.21
N VAL A 187 -12.42 -7.54 -2.23
CA VAL A 187 -13.35 -7.93 -1.17
C VAL A 187 -14.08 -6.71 -0.62
N THR A 188 -15.37 -6.85 -0.30
CA THR A 188 -16.15 -5.78 0.33
C THR A 188 -15.93 -5.74 1.84
N THR A 189 -16.28 -4.62 2.46
CA THR A 189 -16.19 -4.47 3.92
C THR A 189 -17.05 -5.51 4.63
N GLU A 190 -18.29 -5.71 4.18
CA GLU A 190 -19.26 -6.63 4.76
C GLU A 190 -18.71 -8.06 4.74
N GLN A 191 -18.09 -8.47 3.63
CA GLN A 191 -17.48 -9.78 3.48
C GLN A 191 -16.31 -9.99 4.45
N VAL A 192 -15.38 -9.03 4.57
CA VAL A 192 -14.24 -9.15 5.50
C VAL A 192 -14.72 -9.17 6.95
N LEU A 193 -15.59 -8.24 7.34
CA LEU A 193 -16.07 -8.15 8.72
C LEU A 193 -16.90 -9.38 9.13
N SER A 194 -17.69 -9.94 8.21
CA SER A 194 -18.40 -11.21 8.45
C SER A 194 -17.42 -12.35 8.73
N ARG A 195 -16.35 -12.47 7.93
CA ARG A 195 -15.31 -13.51 8.12
C ARG A 195 -14.51 -13.31 9.40
N LEU A 196 -14.21 -12.06 9.78
CA LEU A 196 -13.52 -11.73 11.03
C LEU A 196 -14.37 -12.14 12.24
N ARG A 197 -15.64 -11.75 12.28
CA ARG A 197 -16.58 -12.08 13.38
C ARG A 197 -16.81 -13.58 13.59
N GLN A 198 -16.54 -14.40 12.57
CA GLN A 198 -16.65 -15.87 12.69
C GLN A 198 -15.39 -16.51 13.29
N ARG A 199 -14.30 -15.76 13.44
CA ARG A 199 -12.98 -16.26 13.86
C ARG A 199 -12.45 -15.62 15.14
N ILE A 200 -13.09 -14.55 15.61
CA ILE A 200 -12.89 -13.94 16.93
C ILE A 200 -14.02 -14.39 17.85
#